data_AF-A0A329W5D7-F1
#
_entry.id   AF-A0A329W5D7-F1
#
_cell.length_a   1.000
_cell.length_b   1.000
_cell.length_c   1.000
_cell.angle_alpha   90.00
_cell.angle_beta   90.00
_cell.angle_gamma   90.00
#
_symmetry.space_group_name_H-M   'P 1'
#
loop_
_entity.id
_entity.type
_entity.pdbx_description
1 polymer ?
#
loop_
_entity_poly.entity_id
_entity_poly.type
_entity_poly.pdbx_seq_one_letter_code
_entity_poly.pdbx_strand_id
1 'polypeptide(L)' 'MAVSHGTNDSSQFQLDFNGGKYLPFEDITFDDDDRLNLQFLNATDKQKAILQTTNDIILHIRYTIR' A
#
# COMPACT_ATOMS: atom_id res chain seq x y z
N MET A 1 -0.65 -6.65 1.78
CA MET A 1 -0.24 -5.92 0.56
C MET A 1 1.26 -5.81 0.55
N ALA A 2 1.91 -5.96 -0.61
CA ALA A 2 3.34 -5.69 -0.77
C ALA A 2 3.54 -4.64 -1.86
N VAL A 3 4.53 -3.77 -1.70
CA VAL A 3 4.91 -2.78 -2.70
C VAL A 3 6.21 -3.24 -3.33
N SER A 4 6.24 -3.35 -4.66
CA SER A 4 7.43 -3.78 -5.40
C SER A 4 8.04 -2.64 -6.21
N HIS A 5 7.23 -1.88 -6.95
CA HIS A 5 7.73 -0.85 -7.85
C HIS A 5 7.77 0.54 -7.23
N GLY A 6 7.02 0.77 -6.14
CA GLY A 6 7.01 2.05 -5.43
C GLY A 6 6.25 3.19 -6.13
N THR A 7 5.80 3.00 -7.38
CA THR A 7 5.02 3.99 -8.15
C THR A 7 3.63 3.45 -8.49
N ASN A 8 2.59 3.94 -7.80
CA ASN A 8 1.18 3.55 -8.03
C ASN A 8 0.95 2.03 -8.10
N ASP A 9 1.48 1.32 -7.10
CA ASP A 9 1.45 -0.14 -7.01
C ASP A 9 0.29 -0.59 -6.09
N SER A 10 -0.52 -1.54 -6.55
CA SER A 10 -1.65 -2.10 -5.80
C SER A 10 -1.38 -3.53 -5.30
N SER A 11 -0.12 -3.99 -5.34
CA SER A 11 0.31 -5.36 -5.00
C SER A 11 -0.17 -6.45 -5.97
N GLN A 12 -0.97 -6.10 -6.97
CA GLN A 12 -1.41 -7.02 -8.04
C GLN A 12 -0.69 -6.68 -9.34
N PHE A 13 -0.34 -7.71 -10.12
CA PHE A 13 0.24 -7.51 -11.46
C PHE A 13 -0.75 -6.85 -12.42
N GLN A 14 -2.04 -7.15 -12.27
CA GLN A 14 -3.14 -6.49 -12.95
C GLN A 14 -4.26 -6.25 -11.93
N LEU A 15 -4.62 -4.99 -11.74
CA LEU A 15 -5.72 -4.61 -10.85
C LEU A 15 -7.05 -4.88 -11.55
N ASP A 16 -7.85 -5.78 -10.97
CA ASP A 16 -9.17 -6.14 -11.49
C ASP A 16 -10.27 -5.86 -10.46
N PHE A 17 -11.06 -4.82 -10.71
CA PHE A 17 -12.22 -4.44 -9.89
C PHE A 17 -13.45 -5.31 -10.16
N ASN A 18 -13.46 -6.07 -11.26
CA ASN A 18 -14.57 -6.95 -11.63
C ASN A 18 -14.32 -8.41 -11.21
N GLY A 19 -13.17 -8.69 -10.60
CA GLY A 19 -12.84 -9.98 -10.05
C GLY A 19 -13.74 -10.31 -8.86
N GLY A 20 -14.18 -11.56 -8.73
CA GLY A 20 -15.03 -11.99 -7.60
C GLY A 20 -14.31 -12.09 -6.25
N LYS A 21 -13.09 -11.54 -6.11
CA LYS A 21 -12.30 -11.56 -4.88
C LYS A 21 -12.18 -10.13 -4.35
N TYR A 22 -12.29 -9.98 -3.03
CA TYR A 22 -12.03 -8.72 -2.37
C TYR A 22 -10.59 -8.24 -2.59
N LEU A 23 -10.43 -6.94 -2.78
CA LEU A 23 -9.13 -6.27 -2.82
C LEU A 23 -8.56 -6.14 -1.40
N PRO A 24 -7.22 -6.09 -1.24
CA PRO A 24 -6.62 -5.75 0.04
C PRO A 24 -7.12 -4.38 0.53
N PHE A 25 -7.48 -4.30 1.82
CA PHE A 25 -8.06 -3.11 2.46
C PHE A 25 -9.44 -2.67 1.92
N GLU A 26 -10.16 -3.55 1.22
CA GLU A 26 -11.56 -3.32 0.88
C GLU A 26 -12.46 -3.45 2.13
N ASP A 27 -13.49 -2.61 2.20
CA ASP A 27 -14.53 -2.62 3.25
C ASP A 27 -14.03 -2.33 4.68
N ILE A 28 -12.95 -1.56 4.81
CA ILE A 28 -12.48 -1.05 6.12
C ILE A 28 -13.22 0.25 6.46
N THR A 29 -13.78 0.30 7.66
CA THR A 29 -14.46 1.46 8.24
C THR A 29 -13.46 2.57 8.61
N PHE A 30 -13.88 3.83 8.49
CA PHE A 30 -13.04 4.97 8.88
C PHE A 30 -13.04 5.26 10.40
N ASP A 31 -13.86 4.54 11.15
CA ASP A 31 -14.26 4.91 12.51
C ASP A 31 -13.45 4.23 13.62
N ASP A 32 -12.51 3.34 13.27
CA ASP A 32 -11.73 2.55 14.23
C ASP A 32 -10.32 3.12 14.49
N ASP A 33 -9.78 2.80 15.68
CA ASP A 33 -8.39 3.06 16.13
C ASP A 33 -7.32 2.29 15.30
N ASP A 34 -7.70 1.76 14.14
CA ASP A 34 -6.87 0.94 13.29
C ASP A 34 -5.73 1.74 12.66
N ARG A 35 -4.53 1.19 12.76
CA ARG A 35 -3.30 1.82 12.26
C ARG A 35 -2.84 1.16 10.98
N LEU A 36 -2.67 1.97 9.92
CA LEU A 36 -1.93 1.54 8.74
C LEU A 36 -0.44 1.41 9.08
N ASN A 37 0.04 0.17 9.18
CA ASN A 37 1.44 -0.12 9.46
C ASN A 37 2.22 -0.35 8.16
N LEU A 38 3.13 0.57 7.84
CA LEU A 38 4.04 0.46 6.70
C LEU A 38 5.45 0.06 7.17
N GLN A 39 5.98 -1.04 6.64
CA GLN A 39 7.28 -1.58 7.03
C GLN A 39 8.21 -1.73 5.83
N PHE A 40 9.46 -1.31 6.00
CA PHE A 40 10.54 -1.53 5.03
C PHE A 40 11.49 -2.62 5.54
N LEU A 41 11.52 -3.76 4.84
CA LEU A 41 12.36 -4.90 5.23
C LEU A 41 13.81 -4.68 4.79
N ASN A 42 14.78 -5.03 5.64
CA ASN A 42 16.21 -4.84 5.37
C ASN A 42 16.60 -3.36 5.12
N ALA A 43 15.96 -2.44 5.85
CA ALA A 43 16.12 -1.00 5.72
C ALA A 43 17.58 -0.51 5.89
N THR A 44 18.39 -1.22 6.68
CA THR A 44 19.80 -0.86 6.94
C THR A 44 20.75 -1.39 5.87
N ASP A 45 20.31 -2.33 5.04
CA ASP A 45 21.16 -3.10 4.15
C ASP A 45 20.80 -2.78 2.69
N LYS A 46 20.11 -3.71 2.01
CA LYS A 46 19.80 -3.62 0.57
C LYS A 46 18.89 -2.44 0.23
N GLN A 47 18.08 -1.98 1.16
CA GLN A 47 17.13 -0.87 0.94
C GLN A 47 17.67 0.49 1.42
N LYS A 48 18.88 0.56 1.98
CA LYS A 48 19.40 1.79 2.58
C LYS A 48 19.48 2.95 1.59
N ALA A 49 20.02 2.71 0.40
CA ALA A 49 20.21 3.77 -0.60
C ALA A 49 18.87 4.38 -1.04
N ILE A 50 17.87 3.55 -1.35
CA ILE A 50 16.56 4.04 -1.78
C ILE A 50 15.85 4.78 -0.65
N LEU A 51 15.89 4.27 0.58
CA LEU A 51 15.27 4.93 1.74
C LEU A 51 15.91 6.27 2.09
N GLN A 52 17.23 6.43 1.85
CA GLN A 52 17.91 7.72 2.03
C GLN A 52 17.55 8.75 0.96
N THR A 53 17.10 8.31 -0.21
CA THR A 53 16.66 9.19 -1.30
C THR A 53 15.15 9.44 -1.33
N THR A 54 14.38 8.68 -0.56
CA THR A 54 12.92 8.87 -0.44
C THR A 54 12.63 10.17 0.30
N ASN A 55 11.92 11.09 -0.35
CA ASN A 55 11.49 12.32 0.29
C ASN A 55 10.24 12.08 1.16
N ASP A 56 9.19 11.52 0.55
CA ASP A 56 7.88 11.35 1.16
C ASP A 56 7.25 10.02 0.74
N ILE A 57 6.19 9.63 1.45
CA ILE A 57 5.37 8.45 1.16
C ILE A 57 3.98 8.92 0.76
N ILE A 58 3.53 8.55 -0.44
CA ILE A 58 2.24 8.95 -0.99
C ILE A 58 1.30 7.73 -0.99
N LEU A 59 0.10 7.90 -0.42
CA LEU A 59 -0.92 6.86 -0.35
C LEU A 59 -2.13 7.26 -1.21
N HIS A 60 -2.50 6.43 -2.18
CA HIS A 60 -3.74 6.58 -2.95
C HIS A 60 -4.85 5.71 -2.34
N ILE A 61 -5.63 6.28 -1.42
CA ILE A 61 -6.76 5.60 -0.80
C ILE A 61 -8.01 5.82 -1.68
N ARG A 62 -8.62 4.73 -2.15
CA ARG A 62 -9.88 4.75 -2.89
C ARG A 62 -10.98 4.18 -1.99
N TYR A 63 -12.04 4.94 -1.79
CA TYR A 63 -13.14 4.56 -0.91
C TYR A 63 -14.50 4.83 -1.58
N THR A 64 -15.54 4.22 -1.03
CA THR A 64 -16.92 4.41 -1.49
C THR A 64 -17.75 4.94 -0.32
N ILE A 65 -18.45 6.05 -0.51
CA ILE A 65 -19.51 6.50 0.40
C ILE A 65 -20.81 5.83 -0.07
N ARG A 66 -21.54 5.21 0.85
CA ARG A 66 -22.85 4.59 0.58
C ARG A 66 -23.94 5.24 1.40
#